data_AF-A0A6V7LCH4-F1
#
_entry.id   AF-A0A6V7LCH4-F1
#
_cell.length_a   1.000
_cell.length_b   1.000
_cell.length_c   1.000
_cell.angle_alpha   90.00
_cell.angle_beta   90.00
_cell.angle_gamma   90.00
#
_symmetry.space_group_name_H-M   'P 1'
#
loop_
_entity.id
_entity.type
_entity.pdbx_description
1 polymer ?
#
loop_
_entity_poly.entity_id
_entity_poly.type
_entity_poly.pdbx_seq_one_letter_code
_entity_poly.pdbx_strand_id
1 'polypeptide(L)' 'GADCSKSVCPVLCSSHGQYGGGVCHCEEGWKGAECDIPLGDCQVPDCNQHGQCVRGSCVCNPGWKGQFCED' A
#
# COMPACT_ATOMS: atom_id res chain seq x y z
N GLY A 1 29.61 -21.35 -6.56
CA GLY A 1 28.19 -20.96 -6.66
C GLY A 1 27.83 -20.37 -5.32
N ALA A 2 27.35 -19.13 -5.29
CA ALA A 2 27.01 -18.45 -4.05
C ALA A 2 25.94 -19.24 -3.29
N ASP A 3 26.21 -19.43 -2.01
CA ASP A 3 25.46 -20.21 -1.05
C ASP A 3 23.99 -19.73 -0.96
N CYS A 4 23.05 -20.60 -1.36
CA CYS A 4 21.60 -20.33 -1.36
C CYS A 4 20.95 -20.62 0.02
N SER A 5 21.73 -20.64 1.11
CA SER A 5 21.24 -21.03 2.44
C SER A 5 20.68 -19.87 3.26
N LYS A 6 20.53 -18.69 2.64
CA LYS A 6 19.97 -17.48 3.25
C LYS A 6 18.90 -16.84 2.38
N SER A 7 18.04 -17.62 1.74
CA SER A 7 16.82 -17.09 1.12
C SER A 7 15.75 -16.80 2.18
N VAL A 8 16.10 -16.02 3.20
CA VAL A 8 15.12 -15.05 3.70
C VAL A 8 15.07 -13.99 2.62
N CYS A 9 14.41 -14.32 1.50
CA CYS A 9 14.00 -13.30 0.58
C CYS A 9 13.20 -12.32 1.46
N PRO A 10 13.59 -11.04 1.58
CA PRO A 10 12.68 -10.07 2.18
C PRO A 10 11.36 -10.28 1.48
N VAL A 11 10.27 -10.44 2.23
CA VAL A 11 8.97 -10.82 1.68
C VAL A 11 8.61 -9.79 0.61
N LEU A 12 8.93 -10.08 -0.65
CA LEU A 12 8.76 -9.16 -1.76
C LEU A 12 7.26 -9.04 -1.98
N CYS A 13 6.77 -7.80 -2.06
CA CYS A 13 5.35 -7.55 -2.23
C CYS A 13 4.49 -8.10 -1.08
N SER A 14 5.06 -8.16 0.14
CA SER A 14 4.35 -8.57 1.37
C SER A 14 3.64 -9.93 1.28
N SER A 15 4.06 -10.83 0.38
CA SER A 15 3.38 -12.10 0.05
C SER A 15 1.95 -11.95 -0.46
N HIS A 16 1.56 -10.73 -0.81
CA HIS A 16 0.26 -10.34 -1.35
C HIS A 16 0.39 -9.87 -2.80
N GLY A 17 1.44 -10.31 -3.49
CA GLY A 17 1.70 -9.92 -4.86
C GLY A 17 2.84 -10.70 -5.48
N GLN A 18 2.97 -10.53 -6.80
CA GLN A 18 4.02 -11.13 -7.60
C GLN A 18 4.99 -10.04 -8.08
N TYR A 19 6.27 -10.19 -7.73
CA TYR A 19 7.29 -9.27 -8.18
C TYR A 19 7.67 -9.56 -9.64
N GLY A 20 7.53 -8.57 -10.51
CA GLY A 20 7.85 -8.67 -11.93
C GLY A 20 8.37 -7.35 -12.48
N GLY A 21 9.49 -7.38 -13.20
CA GLY A 21 9.97 -6.21 -13.96
C GLY A 21 10.30 -4.96 -13.13
N GLY A 22 10.60 -5.11 -11.83
CA GLY A 22 10.91 -3.98 -10.94
C GLY A 22 9.72 -3.45 -10.14
N VAL A 23 8.53 -4.03 -10.29
CA VAL A 23 7.31 -3.61 -9.58
C VAL A 23 6.58 -4.81 -8.99
N CYS A 24 5.84 -4.58 -7.91
CA CYS A 24 4.94 -5.56 -7.33
C CYS A 24 3.56 -5.52 -8.01
N HIS A 25 3.15 -6.66 -8.54
CA HIS A 25 1.80 -6.88 -9.03
C HIS A 25 0.95 -7.45 -7.89
N CYS A 26 0.17 -6.60 -7.23
CA CYS A 26 -0.63 -7.00 -6.09
C CYS A 26 -1.78 -7.94 -6.45
N GLU A 27 -2.07 -8.87 -5.55
CA GLU A 27 -3.25 -9.71 -5.60
C GLU A 27 -4.53 -8.90 -5.36
N GLU A 28 -5.67 -9.47 -5.75
CA GLU A 28 -6.96 -8.82 -5.59
C GLU A 28 -7.23 -8.49 -4.11
N GLY A 29 -7.53 -7.22 -3.83
CA GLY A 29 -7.72 -6.75 -2.45
C GLY A 29 -6.48 -6.17 -1.78
N TRP A 30 -5.34 -6.07 -2.49
CA TRP A 30 -4.12 -5.40 -2.01
C TRP A 30 -3.64 -4.32 -2.98
N LYS A 31 -2.94 -3.33 -2.45
CA LYS A 31 -2.36 -2.19 -3.17
C LYS A 31 -1.12 -1.70 -2.42
N GLY A 32 -0.50 -0.66 -2.97
CA GLY A 32 0.78 -0.12 -2.46
C GLY A 32 1.96 -0.65 -3.26
N ALA A 33 3.11 0.00 -3.10
CA ALA A 33 4.32 -0.38 -3.81
C ALA A 33 4.80 -1.79 -3.42
N GLU A 34 4.52 -2.21 -2.19
CA GLU A 34 4.91 -3.52 -1.65
C GLU A 34 3.67 -4.40 -1.36
N CYS A 35 2.51 -4.08 -1.95
CA CYS A 35 1.25 -4.80 -1.71
C CYS A 35 0.93 -4.99 -0.23
N ASP A 36 1.38 -4.06 0.59
CA ASP A 36 1.28 -4.05 2.05
C ASP A 36 -0.02 -3.40 2.54
N ILE A 37 -0.75 -2.74 1.64
CA ILE A 37 -1.93 -1.95 1.96
C ILE A 37 -3.17 -2.70 1.44
N PRO A 38 -4.11 -3.09 2.30
CA PRO A 38 -5.39 -3.63 1.86
C PRO A 38 -6.12 -2.60 0.98
N LEU A 39 -6.77 -3.04 -0.09
CA LEU A 39 -7.52 -2.17 -1.00
C LEU A 39 -8.58 -1.36 -0.25
N GLY A 40 -9.18 -1.98 0.78
CA GLY A 40 -10.16 -1.37 1.68
C GLY A 40 -9.61 -0.39 2.71
N ASP A 41 -8.28 -0.31 2.85
CA ASP A 41 -7.58 0.61 3.75
C ASP A 41 -6.95 1.76 2.97
N CYS A 42 -6.75 2.88 3.65
CA CYS A 42 -6.13 4.05 3.04
C CYS A 42 -4.62 3.95 3.16
N GLN A 43 -3.93 4.36 2.10
CA GLN A 43 -2.47 4.40 2.11
C GLN A 43 -1.93 5.38 3.15
N VAL A 44 -2.68 6.46 3.41
CA VAL A 44 -2.38 7.39 4.50
C VAL A 44 -3.37 7.11 5.64
N PRO A 45 -2.91 6.63 6.81
CA PRO A 45 -3.77 6.49 7.97
C PRO A 45 -4.34 7.86 8.37
N ASP A 46 -5.63 7.88 8.70
CA ASP A 46 -6.39 9.10 9.03
C ASP A 46 -6.34 10.21 7.97
N CYS A 47 -5.91 9.92 6.74
CA CYS A 47 -5.91 10.87 5.62
C CYS A 47 -5.26 12.22 6.01
N ASN A 48 -3.99 12.15 6.43
CA ASN A 48 -3.21 13.28 6.96
C ASN A 48 -3.84 13.93 8.21
N GLN A 49 -4.65 13.20 8.98
CA GLN A 49 -5.46 13.72 10.10
C GLN A 49 -6.48 14.78 9.69
N HIS A 50 -6.67 14.95 8.39
CA HIS A 50 -7.55 15.93 7.77
C HIS A 50 -8.76 15.28 7.10
N GLY A 51 -8.96 13.98 7.33
CA GLY A 51 -10.10 13.25 6.82
C GLY A 51 -10.30 11.94 7.55
N GLN A 52 -11.16 11.11 6.97
CA GLN A 52 -11.40 9.76 7.46
C GLN A 52 -11.24 8.77 6.32
N CYS A 53 -10.62 7.63 6.60
CA CYS A 53 -10.54 6.55 5.64
C CYS A 53 -11.88 5.82 5.53
N VAL A 54 -12.44 5.77 4.33
CA VAL A 54 -13.69 5.05 4.05
C VAL A 54 -13.49 4.18 2.81
N ARG A 55 -13.44 2.86 3.00
CA ARG A 55 -13.31 1.85 1.92
C ARG A 55 -12.10 2.12 1.01
N GLY A 56 -10.97 2.47 1.61
CA GLY A 56 -9.71 2.72 0.92
C GLY A 56 -9.60 4.06 0.22
N SER A 57 -10.59 4.94 0.39
CA SER A 57 -10.60 6.31 -0.10
C SER A 57 -10.67 7.28 1.06
N CYS A 58 -9.93 8.39 0.95
CA CYS A 58 -9.94 9.43 1.96
C CYS A 58 -11.11 10.40 1.76
N VAL A 59 -11.92 10.56 2.79
CA VAL A 59 -12.98 11.56 2.86
C VAL A 59 -12.46 12.75 3.66
N CYS A 60 -12.15 13.84 2.97
CA CYS A 60 -11.54 15.01 3.58
C CYS A 60 -12.55 15.86 4.36
N ASN A 61 -12.07 16.44 5.46
CA ASN A 61 -12.79 17.43 6.24
C ASN A 61 -12.98 18.72 5.43
N PRO A 62 -14.00 19.54 5.76
CA PRO A 62 -14.25 20.80 5.07
C PRO A 62 -13.02 21.70 5.07
N GLY A 63 -12.57 22.12 3.88
CA GLY A 63 -11.38 22.95 3.70
C GLY A 63 -10.15 22.19 3.18
N TRP A 64 -10.14 20.85 3.28
CA TRP A 64 -9.06 20.00 2.79
C TRP A 64 -9.42 19.29 1.48
N LYS A 65 -8.40 19.06 0.66
CA LYS A 65 -8.48 18.48 -0.70
C LYS A 65 -7.27 17.59 -0.95
N GLY A 66 -7.25 16.95 -2.12
CA GLY A 66 -6.23 15.97 -2.50
C GLY A 66 -6.68 14.54 -2.27
N GLN A 67 -5.89 13.59 -2.77
CA GLN A 67 -6.21 12.16 -2.68
C GLN A 67 -6.10 11.66 -1.24
N PHE A 68 -5.25 12.31 -0.43
CA PHE A 68 -5.05 11.98 0.97
C PHE A 68 -5.35 13.14 1.92
N CYS A 69 -6.09 14.16 1.47
CA CYS A 69 -6.39 15.36 2.27
C CYS A 69 -5.13 16.16 2.68
N GLU A 70 -4.17 16.22 1.76
CA GLU A 70 -2.89 16.90 1.96
C GLU A 70 -2.90 18.39 1.61
N ASP A 71 -3.96 18.89 0.96
CA ASP A 71 -4.05 20.24 0.37
C ASP A 71 -5.15 21.10 1.02
#